data_AF-A0AAV2LBU5-F1
#
_entry.id   AF-A0AAV2LBU5-F1
#
_cell.length_a   1.000
_cell.length_b   1.000
_cell.length_c   1.000
_cell.angle_alpha   90.00
_cell.angle_beta   90.00
_cell.angle_gamma   90.00
#
_symmetry.space_group_name_H-M   'P 1'
#
loop_
_entity.id
_entity.type
_entity.pdbx_description
1 polymer ?
#
loop_
_entity_poly.entity_id
_entity_poly.type
_entity_poly.pdbx_seq_one_letter_code
_entity_poly.pdbx_strand_id
1 'polypeptide(L)'
;MSAKDVSKSTTAAADEDTPGWAKCLIANFNKNQLDLNAKLEEINTSVHSISKEFKEMNDWVTAAEKRISDLEDSRNEENCTVQTLLKQVSTLAVRVDMLEARSRMNNIRIIGLKEGMEVDNLMGLLDRLFRYILDLEESDTTPEVERAHRALRPRPNPEDPPRMVVVRLLRWRDKLKLLMAAKKKGSLSWDGQPFYCIFARI
;
A
#
# COMPACT_ATOMS: atom_id res chain seq x y z
N MET A 1 -60.24 -2.91 26.11
CA MET A 1 -61.53 -3.02 25.39
C MET A 1 -61.90 -4.50 25.36
N SER A 2 -62.62 -4.93 26.40
CA SER A 2 -64.02 -5.41 26.30
C SER A 2 -64.13 -6.82 25.71
N ALA A 3 -63.95 -7.84 26.56
CA ALA A 3 -64.54 -9.15 26.33
C ALA A 3 -65.85 -9.17 27.13
N LYS A 4 -66.93 -8.83 26.43
CA LYS A 4 -68.31 -8.90 26.89
C LYS A 4 -68.66 -10.35 27.23
N ASP A 5 -69.34 -10.49 28.36
CA ASP A 5 -70.36 -11.51 28.64
C ASP A 5 -71.03 -12.04 27.38
N VAL A 6 -70.97 -13.36 27.15
CA VAL A 6 -72.04 -14.09 26.45
C VAL A 6 -72.18 -15.50 27.04
N SER A 7 -73.43 -15.77 27.45
CA SER A 7 -74.08 -17.06 27.72
C SER A 7 -73.59 -17.92 28.87
N LYS A 8 -73.94 -17.46 30.08
CA LYS A 8 -74.49 -18.35 31.12
C LYS A 8 -75.88 -18.83 30.64
N SER A 9 -75.95 -19.93 29.90
CA SER A 9 -77.23 -20.62 29.65
C SER A 9 -77.39 -21.73 30.68
N THR A 10 -78.07 -21.38 31.76
CA THR A 10 -78.73 -22.34 32.65
C THR A 10 -79.73 -23.15 31.83
N THR A 11 -79.51 -24.45 31.70
CA THR A 11 -80.59 -25.40 31.35
C THR A 11 -80.67 -26.42 32.47
N ALA A 12 -81.47 -26.08 33.47
CA ALA A 12 -82.05 -27.04 34.39
C ALA A 12 -83.28 -27.69 33.71
N ALA A 13 -83.41 -28.99 33.89
CA ALA A 13 -84.56 -29.87 33.59
C ALA A 13 -84.86 -30.22 32.12
N ALA A 14 -84.47 -31.44 31.72
CA ALA A 14 -85.24 -32.34 30.84
C ALA A 14 -84.61 -33.75 30.85
N ASP A 15 -84.92 -34.54 31.87
CA ASP A 15 -84.84 -36.01 31.79
C ASP A 15 -86.18 -36.52 31.23
N GLU A 16 -86.28 -36.67 29.91
CA GLU A 16 -87.29 -37.53 29.25
C GLU A 16 -86.86 -37.83 27.80
N ASP A 17 -86.61 -39.12 27.51
CA ASP A 17 -86.33 -39.79 26.23
C ASP A 17 -85.65 -38.99 25.09
N THR A 18 -84.38 -38.64 25.29
CA THR A 18 -83.48 -38.38 24.15
C THR A 18 -83.16 -39.71 23.44
N PRO A 19 -83.53 -39.88 22.14
CA PRO A 19 -83.33 -41.13 21.43
C PRO A 19 -81.83 -41.48 21.31
N GLY A 20 -81.50 -42.77 21.38
CA GLY A 20 -80.10 -43.24 21.49
C GLY A 20 -79.17 -42.74 20.38
N TRP A 21 -79.70 -42.50 19.17
CA TRP A 21 -78.93 -41.91 18.07
C TRP A 21 -78.47 -40.48 18.38
N ALA A 22 -79.29 -39.67 19.06
CA ALA A 22 -78.96 -38.29 19.44
C ALA A 22 -77.89 -38.25 20.53
N LYS A 23 -77.93 -39.17 21.50
CA LYS A 23 -76.87 -39.32 22.52
C LYS A 23 -75.52 -39.69 21.91
N CYS A 24 -75.51 -40.64 20.97
CA CYS A 24 -74.30 -41.00 20.21
C CYS A 24 -73.76 -39.83 19.37
N LEU A 25 -74.64 -39.05 18.76
CA LEU A 25 -74.26 -37.89 17.94
C LEU A 25 -73.62 -36.79 18.79
N ILE A 26 -74.19 -36.50 19.96
CA ILE A 26 -73.63 -35.56 20.94
C ILE A 26 -72.28 -36.05 21.47
N ALA A 27 -72.14 -37.34 21.78
CA ALA A 27 -70.87 -37.92 22.24
C ALA A 27 -69.77 -37.81 21.16
N ASN A 28 -70.09 -38.09 19.90
CA ASN A 28 -69.15 -37.93 18.78
C ASN A 28 -68.79 -36.45 18.55
N PHE A 29 -69.75 -35.54 18.64
CA PHE A 29 -69.50 -34.11 18.52
C PHE A 29 -68.57 -33.60 19.63
N ASN A 30 -68.83 -33.99 20.88
CA ASN A 30 -67.97 -33.65 22.02
C ASN A 30 -66.57 -34.24 21.89
N LYS A 31 -66.46 -35.49 21.40
CA LYS A 31 -65.16 -36.12 21.12
C LYS A 31 -64.39 -35.37 20.03
N ASN A 32 -65.05 -34.99 18.94
CA ASN A 32 -64.43 -34.20 17.87
C ASN A 32 -64.02 -32.80 18.34
N GLN A 33 -64.82 -32.16 19.21
CA GLN A 33 -64.46 -30.90 19.86
C GLN A 33 -63.21 -31.03 20.73
N LEU A 34 -63.10 -32.12 21.51
CA LEU A 34 -61.90 -32.39 22.31
C LEU A 34 -60.66 -32.61 21.44
N ASP A 35 -60.77 -33.41 20.36
CA ASP A 35 -59.66 -33.64 19.42
C ASP A 35 -59.23 -32.34 18.72
N LEU A 36 -60.19 -31.50 18.31
CA LEU A 36 -59.90 -30.20 17.69
C LEU A 36 -59.19 -29.26 18.67
N ASN A 37 -59.65 -29.20 19.92
CA ASN A 37 -59.01 -28.39 20.95
C ASN A 37 -57.59 -28.88 21.25
N ALA A 38 -57.38 -30.21 21.33
CA ALA A 38 -56.05 -30.78 21.54
C ALA A 38 -55.07 -30.42 20.39
N LYS A 39 -55.53 -30.51 19.13
CA LYS A 39 -54.72 -30.09 17.98
C LYS A 39 -54.46 -28.59 17.93
N LEU A 40 -55.44 -27.78 18.36
CA LEU A 40 -55.24 -26.32 18.48
C LEU A 40 -54.18 -25.99 19.53
N GLU A 41 -54.16 -26.69 20.67
CA GLU A 41 -53.10 -26.54 21.67
C GLU A 41 -51.72 -26.98 21.14
N GLU A 42 -51.66 -28.08 20.38
CA GLU A 42 -50.41 -28.53 19.73
C GLU A 42 -49.91 -27.51 18.68
N ILE A 43 -50.82 -26.94 17.89
CA ILE A 43 -50.48 -25.86 16.95
C ILE A 43 -50.04 -24.61 17.71
N ASN A 44 -50.72 -24.24 18.78
CA ASN A 44 -50.33 -23.07 19.58
C ASN A 44 -48.94 -23.26 20.17
N THR A 45 -48.64 -24.42 20.76
CA THR A 45 -47.31 -24.70 21.33
C THR A 45 -46.21 -24.69 20.28
N SER A 46 -46.44 -25.28 19.10
CA SER A 46 -45.47 -25.23 17.99
C SER A 46 -45.26 -23.81 17.46
N VAL A 47 -46.33 -23.02 17.31
CA VAL A 47 -46.25 -21.60 16.92
C VAL A 47 -45.46 -20.77 17.95
N HIS A 48 -45.66 -21.02 19.25
CA HIS A 48 -44.89 -20.35 20.30
C HIS A 48 -43.41 -20.74 20.24
N SER A 49 -43.08 -22.01 19.97
CA SER A 49 -41.70 -22.47 19.80
C SER A 49 -41.03 -21.79 18.61
N ILE A 50 -41.69 -21.79 17.45
CA ILE A 50 -41.20 -21.13 16.24
C ILE A 50 -41.02 -19.62 16.47
N SER A 51 -41.97 -18.97 17.15
CA SER A 51 -41.86 -17.54 17.48
C SER A 51 -40.65 -17.26 18.36
N LYS A 52 -40.32 -18.16 19.30
CA LYS A 52 -39.13 -18.04 20.15
C LYS A 52 -37.85 -18.20 19.35
N GLU A 53 -37.74 -19.27 18.57
CA GLU A 53 -36.57 -19.52 17.71
C GLU A 53 -36.37 -18.40 16.68
N PHE A 54 -37.46 -17.84 16.14
CA PHE A 54 -37.40 -16.72 15.22
C PHE A 54 -36.88 -15.44 15.89
N LYS A 55 -37.25 -15.18 17.14
CA LYS A 55 -36.69 -14.05 17.92
C LYS A 55 -35.20 -14.24 18.18
N GLU A 56 -34.81 -15.44 18.62
CA GLU A 56 -33.40 -15.76 18.84
C GLU A 56 -32.59 -15.60 17.54
N MET A 57 -33.12 -16.09 16.41
CA MET A 57 -32.48 -15.91 15.10
C MET A 57 -32.37 -14.43 14.73
N ASN A 58 -33.42 -13.64 14.96
CA ASN A 58 -33.40 -12.21 14.69
C ASN A 58 -32.35 -11.48 15.54
N ASP A 59 -32.24 -11.82 16.82
CA ASP A 59 -31.21 -11.25 17.71
C ASP A 59 -29.79 -11.61 17.24
N TRP A 60 -29.59 -12.84 16.77
CA TRP A 60 -28.31 -13.25 16.19
C TRP A 60 -27.99 -12.53 14.87
N VAL A 61 -28.99 -12.34 14.01
CA VAL A 61 -28.83 -11.60 12.74
C VAL A 61 -28.46 -10.15 13.01
N THR A 62 -29.18 -9.47 13.91
CA THR A 62 -28.86 -8.07 14.26
C THR A 62 -27.47 -7.92 14.89
N ALA A 63 -27.04 -8.87 15.73
CA ALA A 63 -25.69 -8.88 16.28
C ALA A 63 -24.62 -9.10 15.19
N ALA A 64 -24.89 -9.99 14.23
CA ALA A 64 -23.99 -10.23 13.10
C ALA A 64 -23.91 -9.01 12.18
N GLU A 65 -25.05 -8.37 11.85
CA GLU A 65 -25.12 -7.14 11.06
C GLU A 65 -24.32 -6.02 11.71
N LYS A 66 -24.47 -5.81 13.03
CA LYS A 66 -23.68 -4.80 13.76
C LYS A 66 -22.19 -5.09 13.68
N ARG A 67 -21.79 -6.34 13.91
CA ARG A 67 -20.37 -6.72 13.83
C ARG A 67 -19.80 -6.55 12.42
N ILE A 68 -20.60 -6.78 11.38
CA ILE A 68 -20.21 -6.54 9.99
C ILE A 68 -20.04 -5.04 9.75
N SER A 69 -21.00 -4.21 10.20
CA SER A 69 -20.90 -2.74 10.11
C SER A 69 -19.63 -2.21 10.77
N ASP A 70 -19.35 -2.64 12.01
CA ASP A 70 -18.15 -2.22 12.75
C ASP A 70 -16.85 -2.62 12.01
N LEU A 71 -16.83 -3.81 11.39
CA LEU A 71 -15.69 -4.29 10.60
C LEU A 71 -15.53 -3.52 9.27
N GLU A 72 -16.63 -3.16 8.61
CA GLU A 72 -16.61 -2.37 7.38
C GLU A 72 -16.09 -0.95 7.65
N ASP A 73 -16.51 -0.34 8.76
CA ASP A 73 -16.03 0.97 9.19
C ASP A 73 -14.52 0.93 9.50
N SER A 74 -14.07 -0.03 10.30
CA SER A 74 -12.63 -0.23 10.60
C SER A 74 -11.82 -0.45 9.32
N ARG A 75 -12.33 -1.26 8.39
CA ARG A 75 -11.66 -1.52 7.10
C ARG A 75 -11.56 -0.27 6.25
N ASN A 76 -12.58 0.58 6.26
CA ASN A 76 -12.56 1.84 5.52
C ASN A 76 -11.54 2.82 6.10
N GLU A 77 -11.45 2.92 7.42
CA GLU A 77 -10.42 3.71 8.10
C GLU A 77 -9.02 3.20 7.73
N GLU A 78 -8.78 1.89 7.84
CA GLU A 78 -7.51 1.26 7.46
C GLU A 78 -7.16 1.55 6.00
N ASN A 79 -8.10 1.37 5.07
CA ASN A 79 -7.88 1.67 3.65
C ASN A 79 -7.51 3.14 3.42
N CYS A 80 -8.12 4.08 4.14
CA CYS A 80 -7.80 5.50 4.07
C CYS A 80 -6.35 5.77 4.54
N THR A 81 -5.94 5.13 5.64
CA THR A 81 -4.55 5.23 6.12
C THR A 81 -3.56 4.65 5.12
N VAL A 82 -3.86 3.48 4.53
CA VAL A 82 -3.01 2.84 3.53
C VAL A 82 -2.85 3.72 2.30
N GLN A 83 -3.92 4.30 1.78
CA GLN A 83 -3.84 5.23 0.65
C GLN A 83 -3.01 6.48 0.97
N THR A 84 -3.14 7.00 2.19
CA THR A 84 -2.35 8.15 2.65
C THR A 84 -0.87 7.79 2.73
N LEU A 85 -0.53 6.64 3.31
CA LEU A 85 0.85 6.13 3.39
C LEU A 85 1.45 5.90 1.99
N LEU A 86 0.70 5.30 1.07
CA LEU A 86 1.17 5.10 -0.31
C LEU A 86 1.51 6.42 -1.01
N LYS A 87 0.68 7.47 -0.82
CA LYS A 87 0.96 8.82 -1.34
C LYS A 87 2.21 9.43 -0.70
N GLN A 88 2.41 9.21 0.60
CA GLN A 88 3.60 9.69 1.30
C GLN A 88 4.85 8.97 0.80
N VAL A 89 4.81 7.64 0.66
CA VAL A 89 5.92 6.84 0.15
C VAL A 89 6.30 7.26 -1.27
N SER A 90 5.34 7.45 -2.17
CA SER A 90 5.62 7.92 -3.53
C SER A 90 6.24 9.32 -3.54
N THR A 91 5.73 10.22 -2.71
CA THR A 91 6.28 11.58 -2.56
C THR A 91 7.72 11.54 -2.02
N LEU A 92 7.98 10.68 -1.03
CA LEU A 92 9.31 10.52 -0.45
C LEU A 92 10.29 9.92 -1.47
N ALA A 93 9.87 8.92 -2.25
CA ALA A 93 10.70 8.34 -3.30
C ALA A 93 11.16 9.40 -4.31
N VAL A 94 10.22 10.21 -4.84
CA VAL A 94 10.55 11.30 -5.75
C VAL A 94 11.50 12.33 -5.10
N ARG A 95 11.27 12.67 -3.83
CA ARG A 95 12.14 13.60 -3.10
C ARG A 95 13.55 13.03 -2.92
N VAL A 96 13.69 11.75 -2.60
CA VAL A 96 14.99 11.08 -2.46
C VAL A 96 15.74 11.11 -3.80
N ASP A 97 15.09 10.72 -4.90
CA ASP A 97 15.70 10.77 -6.23
C ASP A 97 16.19 12.18 -6.59
N MET A 98 15.38 13.20 -6.30
CA MET A 98 15.76 14.60 -6.52
C MET A 98 16.94 15.03 -5.64
N LEU A 99 16.97 14.60 -4.37
CA LEU A 99 18.07 14.91 -3.45
C LEU A 99 19.36 14.20 -3.87
N GLU A 100 19.28 12.95 -4.34
CA GLU A 100 20.44 12.22 -4.87
C GLU A 100 20.97 12.88 -6.14
N ALA A 101 20.08 13.23 -7.08
CA ALA A 101 20.43 13.92 -8.31
C ALA A 101 21.08 15.28 -8.01
N ARG A 102 20.53 16.06 -7.07
CA ARG A 102 21.09 17.35 -6.64
C ARG A 102 22.41 17.19 -5.92
N SER A 103 22.53 16.21 -5.04
CA SER A 103 23.75 15.92 -4.28
C SER A 103 24.90 15.57 -5.23
N ARG A 104 24.63 14.76 -6.27
CA ARG A 104 25.62 14.34 -7.26
C ARG A 104 25.73 15.28 -8.46
N MET A 105 24.98 16.38 -8.46
CA MET A 105 24.88 17.31 -9.58
C MET A 105 26.25 17.87 -9.95
N ASN A 106 27.14 18.14 -9.01
CA ASN A 106 28.47 18.68 -9.35
C ASN A 106 29.54 17.61 -9.64
N ASN A 107 29.16 16.32 -9.66
CA ASN A 107 30.11 15.24 -9.86
C ASN A 107 30.33 14.96 -11.37
N ILE A 108 31.58 14.80 -11.77
CA ILE A 108 32.00 14.29 -13.07
C ILE A 108 32.75 12.97 -12.89
N ARG A 109 32.71 12.12 -13.91
CA ARG A 109 33.49 10.87 -13.95
C ARG A 109 34.45 10.95 -15.11
N ILE A 110 35.73 10.70 -14.82
CA ILE A 110 36.78 10.59 -15.82
C ILE A 110 37.14 9.11 -15.95
N ILE A 111 37.01 8.57 -17.15
CA ILE A 111 37.21 7.14 -17.47
C ILE A 111 38.41 7.01 -18.40
N GLY A 112 39.24 5.99 -18.19
CA GLY A 112 40.39 5.70 -19.08
C GLY A 112 41.72 6.28 -18.63
N LEU A 113 41.78 7.01 -17.50
CA LEU A 113 43.05 7.48 -16.94
C LEU A 113 43.85 6.30 -16.36
N LYS A 114 45.05 6.07 -16.89
CA LYS A 114 45.98 5.01 -16.43
C LYS A 114 46.17 5.04 -14.92
N GLU A 115 46.17 3.88 -14.30
CA GLU A 115 46.44 3.76 -12.87
C GLU A 115 47.90 4.07 -12.56
N GLY A 116 48.13 4.85 -11.49
CA GLY A 116 49.49 5.24 -11.11
C GLY A 116 50.02 6.49 -11.81
N MET A 117 49.22 7.23 -12.58
CA MET A 117 49.60 8.60 -12.98
C MET A 117 49.50 9.62 -11.83
N GLU A 118 48.91 9.19 -10.72
CA GLU A 118 48.50 10.03 -9.60
C GLU A 118 49.47 9.96 -8.42
N VAL A 119 50.62 9.28 -8.57
CA VAL A 119 51.45 8.74 -7.47
C VAL A 119 51.63 9.72 -6.31
N ASP A 120 51.79 11.02 -6.59
CA ASP A 120 51.97 12.04 -5.55
C ASP A 120 50.88 13.13 -5.48
N ASN A 121 50.10 13.38 -6.54
CA ASN A 121 49.09 14.46 -6.54
C ASN A 121 47.99 14.31 -7.61
N LEU A 122 46.85 13.74 -7.22
CA LEU A 122 45.65 13.67 -8.07
C LEU A 122 45.12 15.07 -8.44
N MET A 123 45.17 16.03 -7.53
CA MET A 123 44.65 17.38 -7.78
C MET A 123 45.49 18.11 -8.84
N GLY A 124 46.81 17.96 -8.80
CA GLY A 124 47.71 18.52 -9.82
C GLY A 124 47.53 17.88 -11.21
N LEU A 125 47.22 16.57 -11.26
CA LEU A 125 46.85 15.91 -12.52
C LEU A 125 45.54 16.48 -13.08
N LEU A 126 44.53 16.68 -12.21
CA LEU A 126 43.24 17.24 -12.61
C LEU A 126 43.35 18.68 -13.08
N ASP A 127 44.19 19.51 -12.45
CA ASP A 127 44.45 20.88 -12.89
C ASP A 127 44.97 20.91 -14.34
N ARG A 128 46.02 20.12 -14.63
CA ARG A 128 46.58 19.99 -15.98
C ARG A 128 45.56 19.44 -16.98
N LEU A 129 44.79 18.43 -16.59
CA LEU A 129 43.73 17.86 -17.43
C LEU A 129 42.64 18.88 -17.74
N PHE A 130 42.22 19.69 -16.77
CA PHE A 130 41.17 20.68 -17.00
C PHE A 130 41.65 21.82 -17.88
N ARG A 131 42.91 22.28 -17.72
CA ARG A 131 43.53 23.24 -18.65
C ARG A 131 43.54 22.68 -20.07
N TYR A 132 43.96 21.42 -20.22
CA TYR A 132 43.93 20.75 -21.51
C TYR A 132 42.52 20.64 -22.09
N ILE A 133 41.50 20.27 -21.32
CA ILE A 133 40.13 20.13 -21.85
C ILE A 133 39.51 21.48 -22.23
N LEU A 134 39.79 22.52 -21.45
CA LEU A 134 39.20 23.85 -21.61
C LEU A 134 40.02 24.78 -22.51
N ASP A 135 41.20 24.35 -22.99
CA ASP A 135 42.16 25.18 -23.74
C ASP A 135 42.54 26.46 -22.98
N LEU A 136 42.81 26.33 -21.68
CA LEU A 136 43.17 27.45 -20.81
C LEU A 136 44.68 27.73 -20.86
N GLU A 137 45.03 29.00 -20.80
CA GLU A 137 46.42 29.45 -20.63
C GLU A 137 46.89 29.25 -19.18
N GLU A 138 48.18 29.34 -18.90
CA GLU A 138 48.72 29.17 -17.53
C GLU A 138 48.17 30.23 -16.55
N SER A 139 47.89 31.43 -17.04
CA SER A 139 47.30 32.53 -16.26
C SER A 139 45.82 32.33 -15.92
N ASP A 140 45.12 31.47 -16.65
CA ASP A 140 43.69 31.27 -16.45
C ASP A 140 43.41 30.41 -15.21
N THR A 141 42.28 30.71 -14.58
CA THR A 141 41.81 29.98 -13.40
C THR A 141 41.11 28.68 -13.81
N THR A 142 41.58 27.56 -13.26
CA THR A 142 40.97 26.25 -13.48
C THR A 142 39.72 26.05 -12.62
N PRO A 143 38.82 25.12 -13.02
CA PRO A 143 37.69 24.72 -12.20
C PRO A 143 38.10 24.29 -10.79
N GLU A 144 37.48 24.87 -9.77
CA GLU A 144 37.73 24.50 -8.37
C GLU A 144 37.16 23.11 -8.06
N VAL A 145 38.02 22.24 -7.52
CA VAL A 145 37.67 20.88 -7.12
C VAL A 145 37.48 20.82 -5.61
N GLU A 146 36.30 20.39 -5.18
CA GLU A 146 35.99 20.16 -3.77
C GLU A 146 36.55 18.82 -3.30
N ARG A 147 36.43 17.78 -4.12
CA ARG A 147 36.92 16.43 -3.82
C ARG A 147 37.22 15.66 -5.09
N ALA A 148 38.31 14.91 -5.09
CA ALA A 148 38.63 13.95 -6.13
C ALA A 148 39.12 12.63 -5.53
N HIS A 149 38.68 11.52 -6.10
CA HIS A 149 39.13 10.18 -5.71
C HIS A 149 38.89 9.19 -6.84
N ARG A 150 39.65 8.09 -6.85
CA ARG A 150 39.32 6.92 -7.66
C ARG A 150 38.12 6.17 -7.07
N ALA A 151 37.38 5.47 -7.92
CA ALA A 151 36.30 4.59 -7.47
C ALA A 151 36.78 3.62 -6.37
N LEU A 152 35.98 3.49 -5.31
CA LEU A 152 36.27 2.66 -4.13
C LEU A 152 36.07 1.17 -4.44
N ARG A 153 36.89 0.63 -5.34
CA ARG A 153 36.99 -0.78 -5.69
C ARG A 153 38.45 -1.24 -5.68
N PRO A 154 38.73 -2.54 -5.53
CA PRO A 154 40.09 -3.07 -5.60
C PRO A 154 40.83 -2.62 -6.85
N ARG A 155 42.15 -2.49 -6.72
CA ARG A 155 43.02 -2.11 -7.83
C ARG A 155 42.91 -3.18 -8.93
N PRO A 156 42.50 -2.84 -10.16
CA PRO A 156 42.46 -3.77 -11.28
C PRO A 156 43.87 -4.19 -11.70
N ASN A 157 43.99 -5.31 -12.40
CA ASN A 157 45.25 -5.70 -13.02
C ASN A 157 45.63 -4.72 -14.16
N PRO A 158 46.90 -4.67 -14.59
CA PRO A 158 47.31 -3.79 -15.69
C PRO A 158 46.58 -4.03 -17.01
N GLU A 159 46.06 -5.24 -17.23
CA GLU A 159 45.29 -5.63 -18.42
C GLU A 159 43.81 -5.24 -18.34
N ASP A 160 43.32 -5.01 -17.12
CA ASP A 160 41.94 -4.64 -16.85
C ASP A 160 41.72 -3.12 -17.01
N PRO A 161 40.47 -2.68 -17.30
CA PRO A 161 40.18 -1.25 -17.43
C PRO A 161 40.45 -0.49 -16.12
N PRO A 162 41.11 0.68 -16.19
CA PRO A 162 41.48 1.45 -15.01
C PRO A 162 40.24 1.98 -14.27
N ARG A 163 40.36 2.17 -12.95
CA ARG A 163 39.27 2.75 -12.14
C ARG A 163 38.98 4.18 -12.58
N MET A 164 37.69 4.50 -12.72
CA MET A 164 37.25 5.86 -12.96
C MET A 164 37.65 6.79 -11.82
N VAL A 165 37.94 8.04 -12.15
CA VAL A 165 38.14 9.14 -11.20
C VAL A 165 36.82 9.88 -11.06
N VAL A 166 36.32 9.97 -9.83
CA VAL A 166 35.14 10.76 -9.49
C VAL A 166 35.60 12.09 -8.93
N VAL A 167 35.22 13.17 -9.59
CA VAL A 167 35.58 14.54 -9.19
C VAL A 167 34.31 15.31 -8.90
N ARG A 168 34.27 15.97 -7.74
CA ARG A 168 33.23 16.92 -7.36
C ARG A 168 33.77 18.33 -7.51
N LEU A 169 33.17 19.08 -8.41
CA LEU A 169 33.50 20.49 -8.62
C LEU A 169 32.74 21.37 -7.62
N LEU A 170 33.33 22.49 -7.22
CA LEU A 170 32.67 23.42 -6.32
C LEU A 170 31.46 24.10 -7.01
N ARG A 171 31.63 24.46 -8.29
CA ARG A 171 30.64 25.21 -9.07
C ARG A 171 30.03 24.36 -10.19
N TRP A 172 28.70 24.29 -10.23
CA TRP A 172 27.95 23.63 -11.31
C TRP A 172 28.26 24.20 -12.70
N ARG A 173 28.46 25.52 -12.80
CA ARG A 173 28.79 26.19 -14.07
C ARG A 173 30.08 25.66 -14.68
N ASP A 174 31.09 25.39 -13.84
CA ASP A 174 32.39 24.92 -14.29
C ASP A 174 32.30 23.47 -14.77
N LYS A 175 31.49 22.64 -14.10
CA LYS A 175 31.14 21.30 -14.59
C LYS A 175 30.55 21.33 -16.00
N LEU A 176 29.56 22.19 -16.22
CA LEU A 176 28.89 22.29 -17.52
C LEU A 176 29.86 22.74 -18.61
N LYS A 177 30.68 23.76 -18.35
CA LYS A 177 31.71 24.23 -19.29
C LYS A 177 32.69 23.10 -19.64
N LEU A 178 33.19 22.39 -18.63
CA LEU A 178 34.13 21.28 -18.81
C LEU A 178 33.53 20.16 -19.66
N LEU A 179 32.29 19.75 -19.37
CA LEU A 179 31.61 18.70 -20.13
C LEU A 179 31.31 19.12 -21.57
N MET A 180 30.92 20.38 -21.78
CA MET A 180 30.70 20.92 -23.14
C MET A 180 32.00 20.99 -23.93
N ALA A 181 33.10 21.45 -23.32
CA ALA A 181 34.40 21.51 -23.96
C ALA A 181 34.93 20.11 -24.30
N ALA A 182 34.83 19.17 -23.36
CA ALA A 182 35.16 17.76 -23.58
C ALA A 182 34.36 17.17 -24.77
N LYS A 183 33.05 17.43 -24.82
CA LYS A 183 32.20 16.98 -25.92
C LYS A 183 32.57 17.64 -27.26
N LYS A 184 32.92 18.93 -27.25
CA LYS A 184 33.33 19.67 -28.45
C LYS A 184 34.65 19.16 -29.02
N LYS A 185 35.60 18.79 -28.15
CA LYS A 185 36.87 18.16 -28.55
C LYS A 185 36.69 16.73 -29.07
N GLY A 186 35.67 16.02 -28.58
CA GLY A 186 35.36 14.66 -29.02
C GLY A 186 36.33 13.65 -28.41
N SER A 187 37.41 13.32 -29.15
CA SER A 187 38.42 12.37 -28.67
C SER A 187 39.44 13.09 -27.80
N LEU A 188 39.46 12.77 -26.51
CA LEU A 188 40.45 13.28 -25.57
C LEU A 188 41.51 12.21 -25.35
N SER A 189 42.78 12.58 -25.45
CA SER A 189 43.91 11.71 -25.13
C SER A 189 44.86 12.38 -24.16
N TRP A 190 45.40 11.58 -23.24
CA TRP A 190 46.38 12.02 -22.26
C TRP A 190 47.47 10.95 -22.16
N ASP A 191 48.72 11.35 -22.36
CA ASP A 191 49.87 10.42 -22.37
C ASP A 191 49.67 9.21 -23.33
N GLY A 192 49.11 9.49 -24.52
CA GLY A 192 48.83 8.48 -25.53
C GLY A 192 47.63 7.56 -25.24
N GLN A 193 46.94 7.72 -24.10
CA GLN A 193 45.73 6.96 -23.79
C GLN A 193 44.45 7.78 -23.95
N PRO A 194 43.40 7.24 -24.58
CA PRO A 194 42.12 7.92 -24.68
C PRO A 194 41.43 7.95 -23.31
N PHE A 195 40.80 9.08 -23.00
CA PHE A 195 39.98 9.21 -21.80
C PHE A 195 38.65 9.90 -22.12
N TYR A 196 37.66 9.68 -21.27
CA TYR A 196 36.32 10.23 -21.46
C TYR A 196 35.87 10.94 -20.19
N CYS A 197 35.28 12.12 -20.35
CA CYS A 197 34.63 12.85 -19.27
C CYS A 197 33.12 12.75 -19.43
N ILE A 198 32.45 12.11 -18.47
CA ILE A 198 31.01 11.92 -18.50
C ILE A 198 30.35 12.54 -17.27
N PHE A 199 29.08 12.89 -17.44
CA PHE A 199 28.20 13.17 -16.33
C PHE A 199 28.09 11.92 -15.44
N ALA A 200 28.22 12.08 -14.13
CA ALA A 200 27.92 11.03 -13.17
C ALA A 200 26.40 10.77 -13.12
N ARG A 201 25.86 10.05 -14.11
CA ARG A 201 24.49 9.54 -14.05
C ARG A 201 24.50 8.29 -13.17
N ILE A 202 23.47 8.13 -12.34
CA ILE A 202 23.21 6.88 -11.60
C ILE A 202 23.22 5.73 -12.61
#